data_AF-A0A538CGM9-F1
#
_entry.id   AF-A0A538CGM9-F1
#
_cell.length_a   1.000
_cell.length_b   1.000
_cell.length_c   1.000
_cell.angle_alpha   90.00
_cell.angle_beta   90.00
_cell.angle_gamma   90.00
#
_symmetry.space_group_name_H-M   'P 1'
#
loop_
_entity.id
_entity.type
_entity.pdbx_description
1 polymer ?
#
loop_
_entity_poly.entity_id
_entity_poly.type
_entity_poly.pdbx_seq_one_letter_code
_entity_poly.pdbx_strand_id
1 'polypeptide(L)' 'MAFGYATCGEVGFEGRSDYAALGTVTNLAARLSDEAAGGQILVSQRLLAEVEENVEAESVGE' A
#
# COMPACT_ATOMS: atom_id res chain seq x y z
N MET A 1 -1.92 -3.89 1.87
CA MET A 1 -2.43 -2.86 0.92
C MET A 1 -2.57 -1.52 1.63
N ALA A 2 -2.29 -0.42 0.94
CA ALA A 2 -2.47 0.92 1.48
C ALA A 2 -3.12 1.85 0.44
N PHE A 3 -3.90 2.82 0.91
CA PHE A 3 -4.54 3.83 0.07
C PHE A 3 -4.05 5.24 0.44
N GLY A 4 -3.75 6.05 -0.57
CA GLY A 4 -3.18 7.39 -0.38
C GLY A 4 -2.62 8.00 -1.66
N TYR A 5 -2.13 9.22 -1.55
CA TYR A 5 -1.56 9.95 -2.68
C TYR A 5 -0.13 9.48 -3.01
N ALA A 6 0.16 9.39 -4.30
CA ALA A 6 1.48 9.17 -4.85
C ALA A 6 1.65 10.01 -6.12
N THR A 7 2.89 10.34 -6.45
CA THR A 7 3.25 10.91 -7.74
C THR A 7 3.66 9.77 -8.67
N CYS A 8 2.99 9.64 -9.81
CA CYS A 8 3.34 8.63 -10.81
C CYS A 8 4.06 9.28 -11.99
N GLY A 9 5.16 8.68 -12.45
CA GLY A 9 5.95 9.23 -13.53
C GLY A 9 7.13 8.36 -13.90
N GLU A 10 7.93 8.84 -14.86
CA GLU A 10 9.23 8.27 -15.16
C GLU A 10 10.21 8.58 -14.04
N VAL A 11 10.92 7.55 -13.57
CA VAL A 11 11.91 7.62 -12.50
C VAL A 11 13.19 6.92 -12.96
N GLY A 12 14.32 7.63 -12.93
CA GLY A 12 15.61 7.08 -13.33
C GLY A 12 16.54 8.15 -13.89
N PHE A 13 17.47 7.72 -14.74
CA PHE A 13 18.44 8.57 -15.42
C PHE A 13 18.59 8.13 -16.88
N GLU A 14 19.38 8.88 -17.65
CA GLU A 14 19.58 8.60 -19.07
C GLU A 14 20.08 7.17 -19.31
N GLY A 15 19.36 6.43 -20.16
CA GLY A 15 19.64 5.03 -20.49
C GLY A 15 19.13 4.00 -19.47
N ARG A 16 18.52 4.42 -18.35
CA ARG A 16 17.85 3.52 -17.40
C ARG A 16 16.77 4.24 -16.59
N SER A 17 15.51 4.04 -16.96
CA SER A 17 14.34 4.55 -16.24
C SER A 17 13.20 3.53 -16.21
N ASP A 18 12.35 3.68 -15.20
CA ASP A 18 11.13 2.90 -15.00
C ASP A 18 9.94 3.86 -14.79
N TYR A 19 8.72 3.44 -15.14
CA TYR A 19 7.51 4.17 -14.76
C TYR A 19 7.05 3.69 -13.38
N ALA A 20 7.10 4.57 -12.38
CA ALA A 20 6.90 4.22 -10.98
C ALA A 20 6.02 5.22 -10.24
N ALA A 21 5.40 4.74 -9.14
CA ALA A 21 4.72 5.58 -8.17
C ALA A 21 5.66 5.89 -6.99
N LEU A 22 5.75 7.17 -6.63
CA LEU A 22 6.55 7.68 -5.52
C LEU A 22 5.64 8.33 -4.47
N GLY A 23 5.74 7.88 -3.22
CA GLY A 23 4.98 8.45 -2.11
C GLY A 23 5.07 7.62 -0.84
N THR A 24 4.62 8.17 0.28
CA THR A 24 4.60 7.44 1.57
C THR A 24 3.69 6.20 1.52
N VAL A 25 2.67 6.22 0.67
CA VAL A 25 1.73 5.10 0.50
C VAL A 25 2.42 3.84 -0.05
N THR A 26 3.44 3.95 -0.90
CA THR A 26 4.15 2.78 -1.43
C THR A 26 4.99 2.10 -0.35
N ASN A 27 5.67 2.89 0.49
CA ASN A 27 6.38 2.37 1.67
C ASN A 27 5.43 1.70 2.67
N LEU A 28 4.26 2.29 2.94
CA LEU A 28 3.28 1.69 3.84
C LEU A 28 2.74 0.36 3.28
N ALA A 29 2.44 0.31 1.98
CA ALA A 29 2.00 -0.91 1.33
C ALA A 29 3.06 -2.03 1.43
N ALA A 30 4.35 -1.71 1.23
CA ALA A 30 5.45 -2.64 1.39
C ALA A 30 5.56 -3.16 2.82
N ARG A 31 5.55 -2.27 3.82
CA ARG A 31 5.63 -2.66 5.25
C ARG A 31 4.47 -3.56 5.68
N LEU A 32 3.24 -3.28 5.23
CA LEU A 32 2.09 -4.15 5.50
C LEU A 32 2.23 -5.51 4.81
N SER A 33 2.87 -5.57 3.64
CA SER A 33 3.15 -6.84 2.96
C SER A 33 4.20 -7.64 3.70
N ASP A 34 5.25 -7.00 4.22
CA ASP A 34 6.32 -7.66 4.97
C ASP A 34 5.84 -8.23 6.31
N GLU A 35 4.89 -7.55 6.96
CA GLU A 35 4.32 -7.97 8.26
C GLU A 35 3.22 -9.05 8.11
N ALA A 36 2.62 -9.19 6.93
CA ALA A 36 1.51 -10.12 6.74
C ALA A 36 1.94 -11.57 6.92
N ALA A 37 1.24 -12.31 7.77
CA ALA A 37 1.39 -13.75 7.88
C ALA A 37 0.87 -14.48 6.63
N GLY A 38 1.21 -15.77 6.49
CA GLY A 38 0.72 -16.61 5.38
C GLY A 38 -0.81 -16.65 5.32
N GLY A 39 -1.37 -16.25 4.18
CA GLY A 39 -2.82 -16.18 3.96
C GLY A 39 -3.50 -14.93 4.51
N GLN A 40 -2.76 -14.02 5.13
CA GLN A 40 -3.29 -12.77 5.67
C GLN A 40 -3.21 -11.65 4.64
N ILE A 41 -4.22 -10.78 4.61
CA ILE A 41 -4.21 -9.54 3.83
C ILE A 41 -4.32 -8.37 4.81
N LEU A 42 -3.20 -7.69 5.06
CA LEU A 42 -3.19 -6.49 5.89
C LEU A 42 -3.57 -5.25 5.07
N VAL A 43 -4.42 -4.40 5.64
CA VAL A 43 -4.86 -3.14 5.03
C VAL A 43 -4.60 -1.96 5.98
N SER A 44 -4.31 -0.78 5.43
CA SER A 44 -4.25 0.42 6.27
C SER A 44 -5.65 0.84 6.71
N GLN A 45 -5.77 1.49 7.88
CA GLN A 45 -7.07 2.00 8.38
C GLN A 45 -7.77 2.93 7.37
N ARG A 46 -7.00 3.77 6.66
CA ARG A 46 -7.55 4.62 5.60
C ARG A 46 -8.18 3.81 4.48
N LEU A 47 -7.57 2.70 4.07
CA LEU A 47 -8.16 1.83 3.05
C LEU A 47 -9.41 1.13 3.60
N LEU A 48 -9.37 0.65 4.85
CA LEU A 48 -10.52 0.02 5.49
C LEU A 48 -11.74 0.94 5.49
N ALA A 49 -11.58 2.22 5.83
CA ALA A 49 -12.66 3.20 5.80
C ALA A 49 -13.30 3.39 4.40
N GLU A 50 -12.59 3.10 3.32
CA GLU A 50 -13.13 3.18 1.95
C GLU A 50 -13.88 1.91 1.52
N VAL A 51 -13.65 0.78 2.20
CA VAL A 51 -14.16 -0.54 1.77
C VAL A 51 -14.94 -1.27 2.85
N GLU A 52 -15.14 -0.69 4.03
CA GLU A 52 -15.74 -1.33 5.21
C GLU A 52 -17.11 -1.94 4.95
N GLU A 53 -17.88 -1.40 4.01
CA GLU A 53 -19.20 -1.93 3.62
C GLU A 53 -19.13 -3.23 2.79
N ASN A 54 -17.95 -3.54 2.24
CA ASN A 54 -17.76 -4.65 1.28
C ASN A 54 -16.89 -5.78 1.83
N VAL A 55 -16.27 -5.60 3.00
CA VAL A 55 -15.33 -6.58 3.56
C VAL A 55 -15.54 -6.75 5.06
N GLU A 56 -15.41 -7.98 5.53
CA GLU A 56 -15.26 -8.26 6.96
C GLU A 56 -13.78 -8.11 7.32
N ALA A 57 -13.49 -7.34 8.38
CA ALA A 57 -12.13 -7.07 8.82
C ALA A 57 -12.03 -7.10 10.35
N GLU A 58 -10.88 -7.55 10.85
CA GLU A 58 -10.56 -7.58 12.26
C GLU A 58 -9.30 -6.75 12.52
N SER A 59 -9.23 -6.08 13.67
CA SER A 59 -8.00 -5.40 14.07
C SER A 59 -6.92 -6.43 14.42
N VAL A 60 -5.72 -6.23 13.90
CA VAL A 60 -4.56 -7.12 14.10
C VAL A 60 -3.48 -6.49 14.99
N GLY A 61 -3.77 -5.33 15.58
CA GLY A 61 -2.90 -4.58 16.49
C GLY A 61 -3.71 -3.60 17.36
N GLU A 62 -3.02 -2.74 18.11
CA GLU A 62 -3.62 -1.59 18.82
C GLU A 62 -3.95 -0.42 17.88
#